data_AF-A0A1Q6LQV8-F1
#
_entry.id   AF-A0A1Q6LQV8-F1
#
_cell.length_a   1.000
_cell.length_b   1.000
_cell.length_c   1.000
_cell.angle_alpha   90.00
_cell.angle_beta   90.00
_cell.angle_gamma   90.00
#
_symmetry.space_group_name_H-M   'P 1'
#
loop_
_entity.id
_entity.type
_entity.pdbx_description
1 polymer ?
#
loop_
_entity_poly.entity_id
_entity_poly.type
_entity_poly.pdbx_seq_one_letter_code
_entity_poly.pdbx_strand_id
1 'polypeptide(L)'
;MAEKKETAEKKETAPKWKMVPVLIPLDPMNNESHMFASVAGVGSYQIERGIPVEVPEPIAEVVNRRLQMDAENAKLIQKLAAQAAGM
;
A
#
# COMPACT_ATOMS: atom_id res chain seq x y z
N MET A 1 30.87 -6.75 -19.24
CA MET A 1 29.94 -7.26 -18.20
C MET A 1 30.54 -6.90 -16.86
N ALA A 2 30.00 -5.91 -16.18
CA ALA A 2 30.33 -5.58 -14.80
C ALA A 2 29.12 -4.83 -14.23
N GLU A 3 28.25 -5.60 -13.57
CA GLU A 3 27.10 -5.12 -12.81
C GLU A 3 27.59 -4.18 -11.70
N LYS A 4 27.58 -2.87 -11.98
CA LYS A 4 27.58 -1.86 -10.93
C LYS A 4 26.15 -1.69 -10.44
N LYS A 5 25.79 -2.46 -9.42
CA LYS A 5 24.66 -2.16 -8.52
C LYS A 5 25.06 -0.98 -7.62
N GLU A 6 25.04 0.21 -8.19
CA GLU A 6 24.78 1.46 -7.48
C GLU A 6 23.29 1.70 -7.78
N THR A 7 22.35 1.75 -6.86
CA THR A 7 22.04 2.77 -5.84
C THR A 7 20.79 2.19 -5.12
N ALA A 8 20.50 2.28 -3.83
CA ALA A 8 20.90 3.19 -2.79
C ALA A 8 20.77 2.47 -1.43
N GLU A 9 21.87 2.32 -0.70
CA GLU A 9 21.83 2.41 0.75
C GLU A 9 21.42 3.85 1.08
N LYS A 10 20.12 4.13 1.12
CA LYS A 10 19.64 5.41 1.60
C LYS A 10 19.64 5.34 3.13
N LYS A 11 20.79 5.74 3.70
CA LYS A 11 20.99 6.20 5.07
C LYS A 11 19.68 6.44 5.80
N GLU A 12 19.40 5.55 6.73
CA GLU A 12 18.54 5.76 7.89
C GLU A 12 18.98 7.04 8.62
N THR A 13 18.44 8.18 8.24
CA THR A 13 17.92 9.07 9.27
C THR A 13 16.48 8.66 9.45
N ALA A 14 16.25 7.49 10.06
CA ALA A 14 14.92 7.08 10.49
C ALA A 14 14.43 8.14 11.48
N PRO A 15 13.42 8.96 11.15
CA PRO A 15 12.79 9.77 12.16
C PRO A 15 12.16 8.79 13.16
N LYS A 16 12.02 9.21 14.42
CA LYS A 16 11.39 8.45 15.52
C LYS A 16 9.88 8.22 15.27
N TRP A 17 9.52 7.71 14.09
CA TRP A 17 8.15 7.43 13.73
C TRP A 17 7.69 6.24 14.54
N LYS A 18 6.46 6.34 15.03
CA LYS A 18 5.80 5.24 15.70
C LYS A 18 5.59 4.12 14.67
N MET A 19 6.12 2.94 14.97
CA MET A 19 5.77 1.72 14.26
C MET A 19 4.32 1.39 14.59
N VAL A 20 3.50 1.23 13.57
CA VAL A 20 2.10 0.88 13.70
C VAL A 20 1.80 -0.34 12.80
N PRO A 21 1.09 -1.35 13.32
CA PRO A 21 0.69 -2.49 12.52
C PRO A 21 -0.39 -2.08 11.54
N VAL A 22 -0.18 -2.39 10.27
CA VAL A 22 -1.15 -2.17 9.19
C VAL A 22 -1.52 -3.49 8.57
N LEU A 23 -2.81 -3.74 8.45
CA LEU A 23 -3.36 -4.92 7.82
C LEU A 23 -4.03 -4.51 6.50
N ILE A 24 -3.44 -4.94 5.39
CA ILE A 24 -4.05 -4.77 4.06
C ILE A 24 -4.86 -6.04 3.77
N PRO A 25 -6.20 -5.99 3.70
CA PRO A 25 -6.99 -7.16 3.34
C PRO A 25 -6.58 -7.68 1.95
N LEU A 26 -6.57 -9.00 1.80
CA LEU A 26 -6.47 -9.64 0.48
C LEU A 26 -7.74 -9.32 -0.30
N ASP A 27 -7.58 -8.82 -1.52
CA ASP A 27 -8.72 -8.56 -2.40
C ASP A 27 -8.83 -9.70 -3.41
N PRO A 28 -9.97 -10.39 -3.49
CA PRO A 28 -10.15 -11.53 -4.38
C PRO A 28 -10.15 -11.15 -5.87
N MET A 29 -10.30 -9.86 -6.22
CA MET A 29 -10.17 -9.36 -7.59
C MET A 29 -8.75 -8.88 -7.92
N ASN A 30 -7.88 -8.66 -6.92
CA ASN A 30 -6.52 -8.18 -7.14
C ASN A 30 -5.46 -9.19 -6.67
N ASN A 31 -4.79 -9.84 -7.62
CA ASN A 31 -3.76 -10.86 -7.39
C ASN A 31 -2.45 -10.31 -6.80
N GLU A 32 -2.29 -9.00 -6.67
CA GLU A 32 -1.14 -8.43 -5.97
C GLU A 32 -1.24 -8.73 -4.48
N SER A 33 -0.28 -9.52 -3.97
CA SER A 33 -0.15 -9.92 -2.57
C SER A 33 0.71 -8.96 -1.75
N HIS A 34 1.28 -7.94 -2.38
CA HIS A 34 2.08 -6.90 -1.73
C HIS A 34 1.66 -5.52 -2.22
N MET A 35 1.71 -4.54 -1.34
CA MET A 35 1.50 -3.13 -1.65
C MET A 35 2.80 -2.37 -1.38
N PHE A 36 3.21 -1.55 -2.34
CA PHE A 36 4.31 -0.62 -2.14
C PHE A 36 3.78 0.74 -1.73
N ALA A 37 4.25 1.24 -0.59
CA ALA A 37 3.92 2.56 -0.07
C ALA A 37 5.21 3.36 0.12
N SER A 38 5.27 4.55 -0.49
CA SER A 38 6.45 5.41 -0.43
C SER A 38 6.07 6.77 0.11
N VAL A 39 6.74 7.20 1.18
CA VAL A 39 6.54 8.54 1.77
C VAL A 39 7.84 9.32 1.73
N ALA A 40 7.76 10.57 1.26
CA ALA A 40 8.89 11.48 1.23
C ALA A 40 9.44 11.69 2.65
N GLY A 41 10.74 11.41 2.83
CA GLY A 41 11.42 11.50 4.13
C GLY A 41 11.34 10.25 5.00
N VAL A 42 10.53 9.25 4.63
CA VAL A 42 10.39 7.97 5.35
C VAL A 42 11.00 6.82 4.54
N GLY A 43 10.84 6.84 3.21
CA GLY A 43 11.31 5.80 2.30
C GLY A 43 10.17 5.00 1.68
N SER A 44 10.54 3.93 0.99
CA SER A 44 9.62 3.00 0.34
C SER A 44 9.50 1.75 1.21
N TYR A 45 8.27 1.31 1.48
CA TYR A 45 7.94 0.14 2.27
C TYR A 45 7.13 -0.83 1.43
N GLN A 46 7.49 -2.11 1.51
CA GLN A 46 6.73 -3.20 0.91
C GLN A 46 5.90 -3.86 2.01
N ILE A 47 4.58 -3.87 1.83
CA ILE A 47 3.62 -4.35 2.82
C ILE A 47 2.90 -5.55 2.24
N GLU A 48 3.07 -6.70 2.87
CA GLU A 48 2.36 -7.93 2.49
C GLU A 48 0.89 -7.84 2.88
N ARG A 49 0.02 -8.25 1.96
CA ARG A 49 -1.43 -8.30 2.17
C ARG A 49 -1.80 -9.58 2.88
N GLY A 50 -2.84 -9.51 3.70
CA GLY A 50 -3.34 -10.63 4.49
C GLY A 50 -2.64 -10.81 5.84
N ILE A 51 -1.54 -10.12 6.10
CA ILE A 51 -0.85 -10.13 7.38
C ILE A 51 -0.68 -8.72 7.95
N PRO A 52 -0.67 -8.55 9.29
CA PRO A 52 -0.35 -7.27 9.90
C PRO A 52 1.16 -7.02 9.78
N VAL A 53 1.55 -5.95 9.07
CA VAL A 53 2.95 -5.53 8.91
C VAL A 53 3.18 -4.25 9.69
N GLU A 54 4.23 -4.21 10.51
CA GLU A 54 4.63 -3.00 11.22
C GLU A 54 5.32 -2.03 10.27
N VAL A 55 4.73 -0.85 10.09
CA VAL A 55 5.28 0.23 9.27
C VAL A 55 5.22 1.56 10.01
N PRO A 56 6.01 2.56 9.62
CA PRO A 56 5.90 3.90 10.19
C PRO A 56 4.49 4.49 10.04
N GLU A 57 4.02 5.22 11.05
CA GLU A 57 2.75 5.97 11.04
C GLU A 57 2.43 6.71 9.72
N PRO A 58 3.35 7.48 9.11
CA PRO A 58 3.07 8.14 7.83
C PRO A 58 2.84 7.16 6.67
N ILE A 59 3.50 6.00 6.67
CA ILE A 59 3.28 4.93 5.68
C ILE A 59 1.89 4.32 5.92
N ALA A 60 1.56 4.06 7.18
CA ALA A 60 0.27 3.52 7.57
C ALA A 60 -0.91 4.41 7.18
N GLU A 61 -0.75 5.73 7.33
CA GLU A 61 -1.75 6.70 6.90
C GLU A 61 -2.02 6.59 5.39
N VAL A 62 -0.95 6.56 4.58
CA VAL A 62 -1.07 6.42 3.12
C VAL A 62 -1.76 5.11 2.75
N VAL A 63 -1.38 4.00 3.40
CA VAL A 63 -1.95 2.68 3.14
C VAL A 63 -3.43 2.63 3.51
N ASN A 64 -3.78 3.10 4.71
CA ASN A 64 -5.17 3.17 5.17
C ASN A 64 -6.03 4.07 4.28
N ARG A 65 -5.47 5.19 3.81
CA ARG A 65 -6.14 6.08 2.86
C ARG A 65 -6.35 5.39 1.51
N ARG A 66 -5.37 4.63 1.04
CA ARG A 66 -5.50 3.87 -0.21
C ARG A 66 -6.57 2.80 -0.11
N LEU A 67 -6.60 2.05 0.99
CA LEU A 67 -7.63 1.06 1.28
C LEU A 67 -9.04 1.64 1.30
N GLN A 68 -9.22 2.82 1.89
CA GLN A 68 -10.49 3.53 1.85
C GLN A 68 -10.89 3.88 0.40
N MET A 69 -9.96 4.46 -0.38
CA MET A 69 -10.22 4.78 -1.78
C MET A 69 -10.53 3.53 -2.63
N ASP A 70 -9.86 2.41 -2.39
CA ASP A 70 -10.14 1.14 -3.06
C ASP A 70 -11.55 0.63 -2.71
N ALA A 71 -11.93 0.67 -1.43
CA ALA A 71 -13.27 0.28 -1.00
C ALA A 71 -14.37 1.19 -1.59
N GLU A 72 -14.11 2.50 -1.68
CA GLU A 72 -15.03 3.45 -2.33
C GLU A 72 -15.11 3.23 -3.84
N ASN A 73 -13.98 3.01 -4.51
CA ASN A 73 -13.94 2.67 -5.93
C ASN A 73 -14.66 1.36 -6.22
N ALA A 74 -14.47 0.32 -5.39
CA ALA A 74 -15.15 -0.96 -5.53
C ALA A 74 -16.68 -0.78 -5.43
N LYS A 75 -17.15 0.03 -4.49
CA LYS A 75 -18.58 0.39 -4.39
C LYS A 75 -19.08 1.16 -5.60
N LEU A 76 -18.29 2.10 -6.12
CA LEU A 76 -18.64 2.87 -7.31
C LEU A 76 -18.74 1.97 -8.55
N ILE A 77 -17.76 1.08 -8.74
CA ILE A 77 -17.73 0.08 -9.82
C ILE A 77 -18.93 -0.85 -9.69
N GLN A 78 -19.24 -1.35 -8.49
CA GLN A 78 -20.41 -2.19 -8.26
C GLN A 78 -21.72 -1.48 -8.61
N LYS A 79 -21.84 -0.20 -8.24
CA LYS A 79 -23.02 0.62 -8.58
C LYS A 79 -23.13 0.85 -10.09
N LEU A 80 -22.01 1.13 -10.77
CA LEU A 80 -21.95 1.27 -12.23
C LEU A 80 -22.29 -0.05 -12.94
N ALA A 81 -21.73 -1.17 -12.47
CA ALA A 81 -21.99 -2.50 -13.01
C ALA A 81 -23.47 -2.91 -12.84
N ALA A 82 -24.06 -2.64 -11.67
CA ALA A 82 -25.48 -2.87 -11.42
C ALA A 82 -26.37 -2.00 -12.32
N GLN A 83 -25.95 -0.76 -12.61
CA GLN A 83 -26.67 0.15 -13.52
C GLN A 83 -26.53 -0.28 -14.99
N ALA A 84 -25.38 -0.84 -15.37
CA ALA A 84 -25.11 -1.34 -16.71
C ALA A 84 -25.76 -2.71 -16.98
N ALA A 85 -25.95 -3.55 -15.95
CA ALA A 85 -26.61 -4.85 -16.06
C ALA A 85 -28.15 -4.78 -16.04
N GLY A 86 -28.72 -3.58 -15.86
CA GLY A 86 -30.16 -3.35 -15.77
C GLY A 86 -30.80 -2.67 -16.99
N MET A 87 -30.10 -2.60 -18.14
CA MET A 87 -30.65 -2.12 -19.42
C MET A 87 -30.88 -3.26 -20.40
#